data_AF-A0A4P7GIG0-F1
#
_entry.id   AF-A0A4P7GIG0-F1
#
_cell.length_a   1.000
_cell.length_b   1.000
_cell.length_c   1.000
_cell.angle_alpha   90.00
_cell.angle_beta   90.00
_cell.angle_gamma   90.00
#
_symmetry.space_group_name_H-M   'P 1'
#
loop_
_entity.id
_entity.type
_entity.pdbx_description
1 polymer ?
#
loop_
_entity_poly.entity_id
_entity_poly.type
_entity_poly.pdbx_seq_one_letter_code
_entity_poly.pdbx_strand_id
1 'polypeptide(L)'
;MKIRTIGAVAALALSLTACGGGDDEQASKALSDSIMESNDQTFEVTREQADCLGDGMVEEIGTDQLVEYGIITEELEAADGIEGVEMSQADAESAADVMSGCADIKELFTGAMGDNIPAEAQACIDENLTDEVLNKFLVAVFQNDMESGQQEMITALGECIQPGS
;
A
#
# COMPACT_ATOMS: atom_id res chain seq x y z
N MET A 1 -57.77 -36.68 -22.29
CA MET A 1 -56.72 -35.97 -23.05
C MET A 1 -56.84 -34.50 -22.68
N LYS A 2 -56.09 -33.91 -21.74
CA LYS A 2 -54.65 -33.62 -21.68
C LYS A 2 -54.14 -32.90 -22.95
N ILE A 3 -54.15 -31.57 -22.93
CA ILE A 3 -53.21 -30.73 -23.67
C ILE A 3 -52.79 -29.60 -22.72
N ARG A 4 -51.49 -29.56 -22.44
CA ARG A 4 -50.78 -28.58 -21.60
C ARG A 4 -50.37 -27.42 -22.51
N THR A 5 -50.64 -26.18 -22.10
CA THR A 5 -50.17 -24.98 -22.82
C THR A 5 -49.03 -24.33 -22.05
N ILE A 6 -47.97 -24.07 -22.80
CA ILE A 6 -46.65 -23.57 -22.45
C ILE A 6 -46.66 -22.03 -22.57
N GLY A 7 -45.90 -21.31 -21.74
CA GLY A 7 -45.54 -19.90 -21.96
C GLY A 7 -45.61 -19.07 -20.67
N ALA A 8 -44.63 -18.27 -20.27
CA ALA A 8 -43.41 -17.81 -20.92
C ALA A 8 -42.30 -17.69 -19.87
N VAL A 9 -41.10 -18.18 -20.22
CA VAL A 9 -39.87 -17.93 -19.47
C VAL A 9 -39.46 -16.49 -19.79
N ALA A 10 -39.61 -15.60 -18.81
CA ALA A 10 -38.96 -14.30 -18.85
C ALA A 10 -37.46 -14.55 -18.62
N ALA A 11 -36.70 -14.64 -19.71
CA ALA A 11 -35.26 -14.54 -19.67
C ALA A 11 -34.92 -13.11 -19.20
N LEU A 12 -34.68 -12.97 -17.89
CA LEU A 12 -33.95 -11.82 -17.35
C LEU A 12 -32.60 -11.82 -18.06
N ALA A 13 -32.46 -10.91 -19.02
CA ALA A 13 -31.18 -10.47 -19.52
C ALA A 13 -30.45 -9.81 -18.35
N LEU A 14 -29.80 -10.64 -17.54
CA LEU A 14 -28.66 -10.23 -16.73
C LEU A 14 -27.62 -9.78 -17.76
N SER A 15 -27.66 -8.50 -18.09
CA SER A 15 -26.51 -7.77 -18.60
C SER A 15 -25.41 -7.94 -17.56
N LEU A 16 -24.69 -9.05 -17.70
CA LEU A 16 -23.37 -9.28 -17.17
C LEU A 16 -22.54 -8.11 -17.67
N THR A 17 -22.44 -7.04 -16.87
CA THR A 17 -21.28 -6.14 -16.85
C THR A 17 -20.09 -6.99 -16.38
N ALA A 18 -19.69 -7.91 -17.24
CA ALA A 18 -18.57 -8.80 -17.07
C ALA A 18 -17.42 -8.23 -17.92
N CYS A 19 -16.77 -7.22 -17.35
CA CYS A 19 -15.38 -6.80 -17.61
C CYS A 19 -15.07 -5.61 -16.68
N GLY A 20 -15.29 -5.77 -15.36
CA GLY A 20 -14.77 -4.85 -14.35
C GLY A 20 -13.28 -5.10 -14.09
N GLY A 21 -12.48 -5.10 -15.15
CA GLY A 21 -11.02 -5.30 -15.06
C GLY A 21 -10.23 -4.25 -15.83
N GLY A 22 -10.88 -3.45 -16.70
CA GLY A 22 -10.21 -2.34 -17.37
C GLY A 22 -9.87 -1.21 -16.41
N ASP A 23 -10.78 -0.94 -15.47
CA ASP A 23 -10.62 0.13 -14.49
C ASP A 23 -9.54 -0.23 -13.46
N ASP A 24 -9.57 -1.46 -12.94
CA ASP A 24 -8.56 -1.97 -12.02
C ASP A 24 -7.16 -2.02 -12.66
N GLU A 25 -7.04 -2.53 -13.90
CA GLU A 25 -5.76 -2.54 -14.63
C GLU A 25 -5.25 -1.12 -14.90
N GLN A 26 -6.16 -0.18 -15.19
CA GLN A 26 -5.80 1.23 -15.37
C GLN A 26 -5.32 1.85 -14.05
N ALA A 27 -6.03 1.63 -12.95
CA ALA A 27 -5.70 2.15 -11.63
C ALA A 27 -4.35 1.60 -11.13
N SER A 28 -4.15 0.27 -11.22
CA SER A 28 -2.88 -0.36 -10.85
C SER A 28 -1.72 0.23 -11.64
N LYS A 29 -1.91 0.39 -12.95
CA LYS A 29 -0.90 0.98 -13.83
C LYS A 29 -0.61 2.43 -13.46
N ALA A 30 -1.63 3.24 -13.16
CA ALA A 30 -1.44 4.64 -12.79
C ALA A 30 -0.66 4.78 -11.48
N LEU A 31 -1.01 3.99 -10.46
CA LEU A 31 -0.27 3.94 -9.19
C LEU A 31 1.18 3.51 -9.40
N SER A 32 1.34 2.44 -10.15
CA SER A 32 2.64 1.89 -10.49
C SER A 32 3.52 2.93 -11.20
N ASP A 33 3.00 3.60 -12.23
CA ASP A 33 3.72 4.65 -12.95
C ASP A 33 4.04 5.85 -12.05
N SER A 34 3.13 6.27 -11.17
CA SER A 34 3.34 7.35 -10.20
C SER A 34 4.45 7.03 -9.18
N ILE A 35 4.50 5.79 -8.67
CA ILE A 35 5.59 5.32 -7.79
C ILE A 35 6.93 5.43 -8.51
N MET A 36 6.99 5.05 -9.79
CA MET A 36 8.22 5.16 -10.57
C MET A 36 8.62 6.59 -10.91
N GLU A 37 7.66 7.49 -11.09
CA GLU A 37 7.92 8.93 -11.26
C GLU A 37 8.40 9.58 -9.97
N SER A 38 7.91 9.10 -8.83
CA SER A 38 8.29 9.55 -7.47
C SER A 38 9.58 8.90 -6.97
N ASN A 39 10.13 7.94 -7.71
CA ASN A 39 11.35 7.21 -7.39
C ASN A 39 12.54 8.17 -7.37
N ASP A 40 13.06 8.45 -6.18
CA ASP A 40 14.22 9.30 -5.97
C ASP A 40 15.48 8.45 -5.73
N GLN A 41 16.64 9.09 -5.61
CA GLN A 41 17.89 8.37 -5.33
C GLN A 41 17.97 7.84 -3.89
N THR A 42 17.00 8.16 -3.04
CA THR A 42 17.00 7.83 -1.61
C THR A 42 16.21 6.55 -1.34
N PHE A 43 15.13 6.32 -2.09
CA PHE A 43 14.25 5.16 -2.02
C PHE A 43 14.14 4.53 -3.41
N GLU A 44 15.18 3.81 -3.83
CA GLU A 44 15.18 3.15 -5.13
C GLU A 44 14.20 1.97 -5.14
N VAL A 45 13.06 2.17 -5.81
CA VAL A 45 12.08 1.10 -6.06
C VAL A 45 12.26 0.60 -7.49
N THR A 46 12.25 -0.72 -7.69
CA THR A 46 12.28 -1.30 -9.04
C THR A 46 10.91 -1.22 -9.70
N ARG A 47 10.88 -1.26 -11.05
CA ARG A 47 9.62 -1.35 -11.81
C ARG A 47 8.73 -2.51 -11.32
N GLU A 48 9.33 -3.67 -11.04
CA GLU A 48 8.63 -4.86 -10.55
C GLU A 48 8.00 -4.64 -9.18
N GLN A 49 8.70 -3.98 -8.26
CA GLN A 49 8.15 -3.61 -6.95
C GLN A 49 7.02 -2.59 -7.09
N ALA A 50 7.18 -1.58 -7.95
CA ALA A 50 6.14 -0.59 -8.20
C ALA A 50 4.89 -1.22 -8.85
N ASP A 51 5.06 -2.17 -9.78
CA ASP A 51 3.96 -2.95 -10.35
C ASP A 51 3.27 -3.80 -9.27
N CYS A 52 4.04 -4.48 -8.43
CA CYS A 52 3.49 -5.23 -7.29
C CYS A 52 2.69 -4.34 -6.33
N LEU A 53 3.20 -3.15 -6.01
CA LEU A 53 2.50 -2.19 -5.15
C LEU A 53 1.19 -1.70 -5.79
N GLY A 54 1.23 -1.30 -7.07
CA GLY A 54 0.05 -0.84 -7.79
C GLY A 54 -1.03 -1.92 -7.86
N ASP A 55 -0.65 -3.13 -8.25
CA ASP A 55 -1.56 -4.28 -8.33
C ASP A 55 -2.12 -4.66 -6.96
N GLY A 56 -1.27 -4.78 -5.94
CA GLY A 56 -1.68 -5.17 -4.60
C GLY A 56 -2.61 -4.16 -3.94
N MET A 57 -2.40 -2.87 -4.13
CA MET A 57 -3.28 -1.83 -3.58
C MET A 57 -4.68 -1.92 -4.19
N VAL A 58 -4.78 -2.13 -5.51
CA VAL A 58 -6.08 -2.30 -6.17
C VAL A 58 -6.73 -3.63 -5.79
N GLU A 59 -5.96 -4.72 -5.69
CA GLU A 59 -6.48 -6.05 -5.33
C GLU A 59 -7.04 -6.10 -3.89
N GLU A 60 -6.32 -5.52 -2.93
CA GLU A 60 -6.67 -5.63 -1.51
C GLU A 60 -7.64 -4.55 -1.04
N ILE A 61 -7.56 -3.33 -1.60
CA ILE A 61 -8.36 -2.17 -1.15
C ILE A 61 -9.50 -1.88 -2.12
N GLY A 62 -9.27 -2.05 -3.42
CA GLY A 62 -10.24 -1.79 -4.49
C GLY A 62 -10.19 -0.36 -5.04
N THR A 63 -10.39 -0.25 -6.35
CA THR A 63 -10.37 1.01 -7.10
C THR A 63 -11.31 2.07 -6.52
N ASP A 64 -12.57 1.72 -6.24
CA ASP A 64 -13.57 2.66 -5.70
C ASP A 64 -13.11 3.29 -4.36
N GLN A 65 -12.49 2.47 -3.50
CA GLN A 65 -12.03 2.88 -2.19
C GLN A 65 -10.77 3.76 -2.29
N LEU A 66 -9.87 3.45 -3.22
CA LEU A 66 -8.69 4.28 -3.53
C LEU A 66 -9.08 5.66 -4.09
N VAL A 67 -10.17 5.74 -4.87
CA VAL A 67 -10.78 7.02 -5.28
C VAL A 67 -11.33 7.77 -4.08
N GLU A 68 -12.07 7.09 -3.19
CA GLU A 68 -12.63 7.70 -1.97
C GLU A 68 -11.56 8.27 -1.04
N TYR A 69 -10.42 7.58 -0.92
CA TYR A 69 -9.24 8.06 -0.18
C TYR A 69 -8.46 9.16 -0.90
N GLY A 70 -8.78 9.46 -2.17
CA GLY A 70 -8.08 10.47 -2.94
C GLY A 70 -6.67 10.08 -3.37
N ILE A 71 -6.36 8.78 -3.41
CA ILE A 71 -5.07 8.25 -3.86
C ILE A 71 -5.04 8.18 -5.39
N ILE A 72 -6.20 7.94 -5.99
CA ILE A 72 -6.43 8.05 -7.43
C ILE A 72 -7.64 8.97 -7.68
N THR A 73 -7.70 9.58 -8.86
CA THR A 73 -8.81 10.44 -9.29
C THR A 73 -9.98 9.63 -9.83
N GLU A 74 -11.14 10.27 -10.04
CA GLU A 74 -12.30 9.64 -10.72
C GLU A 74 -11.97 9.18 -12.16
N GLU A 75 -10.92 9.75 -12.77
CA GLU A 75 -10.38 9.36 -14.07
C GLU A 75 -9.36 8.21 -14.01
N LEU A 76 -9.15 7.62 -12.83
CA LEU A 76 -8.21 6.52 -12.57
C LEU A 76 -6.75 6.90 -12.85
N GLU A 77 -6.41 8.16 -12.55
CA GLU A 77 -5.05 8.67 -12.55
C GLU A 77 -4.55 8.77 -11.11
N ALA A 78 -3.24 8.62 -10.86
CA ALA A 78 -2.70 8.81 -9.52
C ALA A 78 -2.86 10.28 -9.08
N ALA A 79 -3.28 10.49 -7.84
CA ALA A 79 -3.36 11.83 -7.27
C ALA A 79 -1.96 12.38 -6.93
N ASP A 80 -1.88 13.70 -6.75
CA ASP A 80 -0.65 14.38 -6.34
C ASP A 80 -0.33 14.07 -4.86
N GLY A 81 0.34 12.93 -4.64
CA GLY A 81 0.81 12.49 -3.32
C GLY A 81 -0.25 11.80 -2.46
N ILE A 82 0.18 11.32 -1.28
CA ILE A 82 -0.66 10.61 -0.29
C ILE A 82 -0.88 11.46 0.98
N GLU A 83 -0.57 12.75 0.92
CA GLU A 83 -0.67 13.65 2.07
C GLU A 83 -2.14 13.86 2.46
N GLY A 84 -2.47 13.54 3.71
CA GLY A 84 -3.85 13.67 4.22
C GLY A 84 -4.79 12.52 3.84
N VAL A 85 -4.25 11.41 3.32
CA VAL A 85 -4.99 10.15 3.17
C VAL A 85 -5.35 9.62 4.56
N GLU A 86 -6.64 9.40 4.81
CA GLU A 86 -7.16 8.83 6.05
C GLU A 86 -7.86 7.50 5.76
N MET A 87 -7.07 6.44 5.60
CA MET A 87 -7.61 5.10 5.37
C MET A 87 -8.34 4.55 6.60
N SER A 88 -9.27 3.64 6.36
CA SER A 88 -9.78 2.77 7.42
C SER A 88 -8.64 1.91 8.00
N GLN A 89 -8.80 1.45 9.25
CA GLN A 89 -7.77 0.60 9.86
C GLN A 89 -7.50 -0.67 9.06
N ALA A 90 -8.55 -1.31 8.55
CA ALA A 90 -8.41 -2.52 7.75
C ALA A 90 -7.66 -2.27 6.44
N ASP A 91 -7.98 -1.18 5.74
CA ASP A 91 -7.32 -0.87 4.47
C ASP A 91 -5.87 -0.40 4.66
N ALA A 92 -5.59 0.31 5.77
CA ALA A 92 -4.23 0.67 6.14
C ALA A 92 -3.38 -0.56 6.47
N GLU A 93 -3.95 -1.56 7.15
CA GLU A 93 -3.31 -2.86 7.41
C GLU A 93 -3.03 -3.59 6.09
N SER A 94 -4.03 -3.68 5.20
CA SER A 94 -3.84 -4.25 3.86
C SER A 94 -2.77 -3.52 3.04
N ALA A 95 -2.77 -2.18 3.05
CA ALA A 95 -1.78 -1.37 2.34
C ALA A 95 -0.35 -1.61 2.87
N ALA A 96 -0.19 -1.69 4.19
CA ALA A 96 1.08 -2.00 4.84
C ALA A 96 1.56 -3.43 4.53
N ASP A 97 0.64 -4.39 4.48
CA ASP A 97 0.93 -5.77 4.11
C ASP A 97 1.37 -5.87 2.64
N VAL A 98 0.69 -5.17 1.72
CA VAL A 98 1.11 -5.06 0.31
C VAL A 98 2.51 -4.45 0.21
N MET A 99 2.76 -3.34 0.91
CA MET A 99 4.08 -2.69 0.91
C MET A 99 5.19 -3.63 1.37
N SER A 100 5.00 -4.30 2.50
CA SER A 100 5.99 -5.23 3.05
C SER A 100 6.13 -6.54 2.27
N GLY A 101 5.08 -6.95 1.55
CA GLY A 101 5.12 -8.10 0.64
C GLY A 101 5.83 -7.81 -0.68
N CYS A 102 5.72 -6.58 -1.17
CA CYS A 102 6.29 -6.16 -2.45
C CYS A 102 7.74 -5.67 -2.34
N ALA A 103 8.13 -5.08 -1.22
CA ALA A 103 9.48 -4.54 -1.04
C ALA A 103 10.04 -4.85 0.36
N ASP A 104 11.36 -4.98 0.44
CA ASP A 104 12.04 -5.05 1.74
C ASP A 104 12.08 -3.65 2.35
N ILE A 105 11.03 -3.32 3.10
CA ILE A 105 10.86 -2.00 3.75
C ILE A 105 12.01 -1.73 4.71
N LYS A 106 12.57 -2.77 5.33
CA LYS A 106 13.72 -2.62 6.22
C LYS A 106 14.98 -2.25 5.44
N GLU A 107 15.24 -2.90 4.32
CA GLU A 107 16.33 -2.53 3.43
C GLU A 107 16.16 -1.11 2.91
N LEU A 108 14.95 -0.73 2.47
CA LEU A 108 14.66 0.64 2.02
C LEU A 108 14.90 1.68 3.12
N PHE A 109 14.41 1.40 4.33
CA PHE A 109 14.55 2.32 5.46
C PHE A 109 16.01 2.46 5.92
N THR A 110 16.75 1.36 6.01
CA THR A 110 18.18 1.39 6.38
C THR A 110 19.04 1.99 5.27
N GLY A 111 18.71 1.76 4.00
CA GLY A 111 19.33 2.42 2.85
C GLY A 111 19.17 3.94 2.89
N ALA A 112 17.98 4.43 3.23
CA ALA A 112 17.69 5.86 3.35
C ALA A 112 18.47 6.56 4.48
N MET A 113 18.83 5.83 5.54
CA MET A 113 19.70 6.36 6.61
C MET A 113 21.16 6.55 6.16
N GLY A 114 21.56 5.86 5.08
CA GLY A 114 22.89 5.91 4.48
C GLY A 114 24.00 5.23 5.30
N ASP A 115 25.18 5.11 4.69
CA ASP A 115 26.34 4.39 5.25
C ASP A 115 27.00 5.06 6.48
N ASN A 116 26.45 6.17 6.98
CA ASN A 116 27.07 6.97 8.04
C ASN A 116 26.73 6.48 9.46
N ILE A 117 25.96 5.40 9.58
CA ILE A 117 25.62 4.80 10.87
C ILE A 117 26.77 3.88 11.32
N PRO A 118 27.31 4.05 12.54
CA PRO A 118 28.28 3.11 13.09
C PRO A 118 27.74 1.67 13.10
N ALA A 119 28.57 0.68 12.77
CA ALA A 119 28.14 -0.72 12.70
C ALA A 119 27.42 -1.22 13.97
N GLU A 120 27.81 -0.71 15.14
CA GLU A 120 27.17 -1.02 16.43
C GLU A 120 25.72 -0.49 16.51
N ALA A 121 25.48 0.72 15.99
CA ALA A 121 24.13 1.28 15.90
C ALA A 121 23.31 0.59 14.81
N GLN A 122 23.93 0.21 13.69
CA GLN A 122 23.26 -0.54 12.62
C GLN A 122 22.78 -1.91 13.11
N ALA A 123 23.61 -2.65 13.84
CA ALA A 123 23.21 -3.93 14.44
C ALA A 123 22.05 -3.77 15.43
N CYS A 124 22.06 -2.68 16.22
CA CYS A 124 20.94 -2.38 17.13
C CYS A 124 19.66 -2.05 16.37
N ILE A 125 19.74 -1.25 15.29
CA ILE A 125 18.60 -0.94 14.42
C ILE A 125 18.06 -2.23 13.81
N ASP A 126 18.92 -3.10 13.29
CA ASP A 126 18.50 -4.38 12.71
C ASP A 126 17.82 -5.31 13.74
N GLU A 127 18.21 -5.26 15.00
CA GLU A 127 17.60 -6.06 16.06
C GLU A 127 16.23 -5.52 16.50
N ASN A 128 16.07 -4.19 16.56
CA ASN A 128 14.88 -3.56 17.12
C ASN A 128 13.86 -3.10 16.07
N LEU A 129 14.30 -2.81 14.85
CA LEU A 129 13.44 -2.50 13.72
C LEU A 129 12.96 -3.81 13.09
N THR A 130 11.93 -4.37 13.73
CA THR A 130 11.26 -5.58 13.27
C THR A 130 10.20 -5.25 12.22
N ASP A 131 9.78 -6.27 11.46
CA ASP A 131 8.71 -6.14 10.48
C ASP A 131 7.40 -5.67 11.14
N GLU A 132 7.16 -6.06 12.40
CA GLU A 132 6.00 -5.59 13.18
C GLU A 132 6.05 -4.07 13.43
N VAL A 133 7.23 -3.54 13.80
CA VAL A 133 7.40 -2.10 14.03
C VAL A 133 7.22 -1.33 12.71
N LEU A 134 7.80 -1.83 11.63
CA LEU A 134 7.64 -1.24 10.30
C LEU A 134 6.21 -1.28 9.80
N ASN A 135 5.51 -2.41 9.98
CA ASN A 135 4.11 -2.54 9.61
C ASN A 135 3.23 -1.55 10.40
N LYS A 136 3.39 -1.47 11.73
CA LYS A 136 2.67 -0.48 12.55
C LYS A 136 2.95 0.96 12.12
N PHE A 137 4.20 1.26 11.77
CA PHE A 137 4.56 2.56 11.25
C PHE A 137 3.85 2.85 9.92
N LEU A 138 3.85 1.92 8.97
CA LEU A 138 3.16 2.07 7.68
C LEU A 138 1.64 2.21 7.84
N VAL A 139 1.02 1.41 8.70
CA VAL A 139 -0.41 1.52 9.04
C VAL A 139 -0.71 2.92 9.56
N ALA A 140 0.13 3.46 10.44
CA ALA A 140 -0.03 4.80 10.99
C ALA A 140 0.12 5.90 9.92
N VAL A 141 1.06 5.74 8.96
CA VAL A 141 1.21 6.64 7.81
C VAL A 141 -0.08 6.70 6.99
N PHE A 142 -0.67 5.55 6.66
CA PHE A 142 -1.90 5.47 5.87
C PHE A 142 -3.15 5.96 6.60
N GLN A 143 -3.12 5.99 7.93
CA GLN A 143 -4.19 6.57 8.75
C GLN A 143 -3.98 8.06 9.05
N ASN A 144 -2.94 8.69 8.49
CA ASN A 144 -2.51 10.05 8.82
C ASN A 144 -2.21 10.24 10.33
N ASP A 145 -1.82 9.17 11.02
CA ASP A 145 -1.44 9.16 12.44
C ASP A 145 0.08 9.06 12.61
N MET A 146 0.78 10.02 12.00
CA MET A 146 2.25 10.07 12.03
C MET A 146 2.80 10.19 13.46
N GLU A 147 2.03 10.70 14.42
CA GLU A 147 2.43 10.78 15.83
C GLU A 147 2.60 9.38 16.43
N SER A 148 1.60 8.51 16.29
CA SER A 148 1.68 7.12 16.76
C SER A 148 2.78 6.34 16.03
N GLY A 149 2.87 6.49 14.71
CA GLY A 149 3.93 5.84 13.92
C GLY A 149 5.34 6.25 14.37
N GLN A 150 5.58 7.54 14.57
CA GLN A 150 6.87 8.05 15.07
C GLN A 150 7.15 7.58 16.50
N GLN A 151 6.14 7.50 17.36
CA GLN A 151 6.29 7.03 18.73
C GLN A 151 6.77 5.57 18.77
N GLU A 152 6.23 4.70 17.92
CA GLU A 152 6.68 3.30 17.78
C GLU A 152 8.14 3.24 17.31
N MET A 153 8.49 4.00 16.28
CA MET A 153 9.86 4.08 15.75
C MET A 153 10.86 4.61 16.78
N ILE A 154 10.51 5.68 17.52
CA ILE A 154 11.34 6.24 18.59
C ILE A 154 11.51 5.22 19.72
N THR A 155 10.45 4.48 20.06
CA THR A 155 10.52 3.47 21.12
C THR A 155 11.44 2.32 20.70
N ALA A 156 11.33 1.85 19.46
CA ALA A 156 12.18 0.79 18.92
C ALA A 156 13.65 1.23 18.79
N LEU A 157 13.90 2.44 18.29
CA LEU A 157 15.25 2.92 17.97
C LEU A 157 15.91 3.75 19.08
N GLY A 158 15.17 4.10 20.13
CA GLY A 158 15.64 4.99 21.19
C GLY A 158 16.89 4.46 21.91
N GLU A 159 16.96 3.14 22.09
CA GLU A 159 18.11 2.47 22.69
C GLU A 159 19.33 2.43 21.75
N CYS A 160 19.12 2.52 20.43
CA CYS A 160 20.18 2.50 19.43
C CYS A 160 20.87 3.85 19.25
N ILE A 161 20.19 4.96 19.58
CA ILE A 161 20.69 6.33 19.42
C ILE A 161 21.45 6.81 20.67
N GLN A 162 21.29 6.14 21.83
CA GLN A 162 22.04 6.41 23.06
C GLN A 162 23.12 5.35 23.31
N PRO A 163 24.32 5.46 22.72
CA PRO A 163 25.41 4.57 23.08
C PRO A 163 25.90 4.89 24.51
N GLY A 164 25.54 4.05 25.48
CA GLY A 164 26.18 3.97 26.79
C GLY A 164 25.46 4.62 27.98
N SER A 165 24.28 4.11 28.36
CA SER A 165 23.78 4.25 29.75
C SER A 165 24.23 3.06 30.61
#